data_AF-A0A7L4BND6-F1
#
_entry.id   AF-A0A7L4BND6-F1
#
_cell.length_a   1.000
_cell.length_b   1.000
_cell.length_c   1.000
_cell.angle_alpha   90.00
_cell.angle_beta   90.00
_cell.angle_gamma   90.00
#
_symmetry.space_group_name_H-M   'P 1'
#
loop_
_entity.id
_entity.type
_entity.pdbx_description
1 polymer ?
#
loop_
_entity_poly.entity_id
_entity_poly.type
_entity_poly.pdbx_seq_one_letter_code
_entity_poly.pdbx_strand_id
1 'polypeptide(L)' 'MLNRIVRLQAVVEIISNRTTRAIDLITKQQKQMRAATYQNRLALDYLLAEEGGVCRKR' A
#
# COMPACT_ATOMS: atom_id res chain seq x y z
N MET A 1 22.73 -11.48 -34.59
CA MET A 1 22.60 -11.59 -33.11
C MET A 1 22.43 -10.22 -32.45
N LEU A 2 23.36 -9.27 -32.61
CA LEU A 2 23.33 -7.95 -31.96
C LEU A 2 22.00 -7.18 -32.13
N ASN A 3 21.44 -7.18 -33.34
CA ASN A 3 20.19 -6.45 -33.62
C ASN A 3 18.97 -6.99 -32.84
N ARG A 4 18.97 -8.30 -32.51
CA ARG A 4 17.95 -8.89 -31.64
C ARG A 4 18.15 -8.48 -30.19
N ILE A 5 19.40 -8.42 -29.73
CA ILE A 5 19.76 -8.00 -28.35
C ILE A 5 19.36 -6.55 -28.12
N VAL A 6 19.69 -5.64 -29.05
CA VAL A 6 19.33 -4.21 -28.95
C VAL A 6 17.82 -4.01 -28.87
N ARG A 7 17.04 -4.76 -29.68
CA ARG A 7 15.57 -4.73 -29.62
C ARG A 7 15.03 -5.22 -28.29
N LEU A 8 15.58 -6.33 -27.76
CA LEU A 8 15.17 -6.85 -26.46
C LEU A 8 15.50 -5.88 -25.32
N GLN A 9 16.67 -5.23 -25.37
CA GLN A 9 17.07 -4.23 -24.40
C GLN A 9 16.08 -3.05 -24.35
N ALA A 10 15.68 -2.51 -25.51
CA ALA A 10 14.69 -1.44 -25.58
C ALA A 10 13.33 -1.87 -24.98
N VAL A 11 12.89 -3.10 -25.24
CA VAL A 11 11.64 -3.63 -24.67
C VAL A 11 11.74 -3.76 -23.15
N VAL A 12 12.85 -4.29 -22.63
CA VAL A 12 13.08 -4.41 -21.18
C VAL A 12 13.11 -3.05 -20.51
N GLU A 13 13.75 -2.05 -21.12
CA GLU A 13 13.80 -0.68 -20.61
C GLU A 13 12.40 -0.05 -20.52
N ILE A 14 11.58 -0.21 -21.57
CA ILE A 14 10.19 0.27 -21.59
C ILE A 14 9.36 -0.41 -20.49
N ILE A 15 9.47 -1.73 -20.35
CA ILE A 15 8.71 -2.48 -19.33
C ILE A 15 9.18 -2.09 -17.94
N SER A 16 10.49 -1.95 -17.71
CA SER A 16 11.05 -1.53 -16.43
C SER A 16 10.54 -0.14 -16.03
N ASN A 17 10.60 0.84 -16.94
CA ASN A 17 10.11 2.19 -16.68
C ASN A 17 8.62 2.23 -16.32
N ARG A 18 7.79 1.50 -17.08
CA ARG A 18 6.34 1.40 -16.81
C ARG A 18 6.05 0.70 -15.48
N THR A 19 6.80 -0.36 -15.18
CA THR A 19 6.65 -1.13 -13.95
C THR A 19 7.01 -0.28 -12.73
N THR A 20 8.12 0.46 -12.77
CA THR A 20 8.51 1.37 -11.69
C THR A 20 7.42 2.41 -11.42
N ARG A 21 6.87 3.03 -12.49
CA ARG A 21 5.81 4.04 -12.35
C ARG A 21 4.52 3.46 -11.75
N ALA A 22 4.17 2.22 -12.10
CA ALA A 22 3.03 1.52 -11.52
C ALA A 22 3.27 1.19 -10.03
N ILE A 23 4.46 0.72 -9.68
CA ILE A 23 4.86 0.43 -8.29
C ILE A 23 4.82 1.71 -7.44
N ASP A 24 5.25 2.85 -7.97
CA ASP A 24 5.17 4.14 -7.26
C ASP A 24 3.72 4.52 -6.91
N LEU A 25 2.79 4.34 -7.86
CA LEU A 25 1.36 4.60 -7.62
C LEU A 25 0.79 3.65 -6.57
N ILE A 26 1.10 2.35 -6.65
CA ILE A 26 0.68 1.35 -5.65
C ILE A 26 1.23 1.73 -4.27
N THR A 27 2.51 2.12 -4.20
CA THR A 27 3.16 2.47 -2.94
C THR A 27 2.52 3.69 -2.29
N LYS A 28 2.17 4.72 -3.09
CA LYS A 28 1.43 5.89 -2.60
C LYS A 28 0.06 5.49 -2.06
N GLN A 29 -0.70 4.68 -2.80
CA GLN A 29 -2.01 4.20 -2.37
C GLN A 29 -1.91 3.35 -1.10
N GLN A 30 -0.93 2.46 -1.02
CA GLN A 30 -0.70 1.64 0.17
C GLN A 30 -0.36 2.49 1.40
N LYS A 31 0.43 3.56 1.25
CA LYS A 31 0.74 4.47 2.35
C LYS A 31 -0.52 5.15 2.88
N GLN A 32 -1.39 5.65 1.99
CA GLN A 32 -2.66 6.27 2.37
C GLN A 32 -3.58 5.27 3.06
N MET A 33 -3.72 4.06 2.50
CA MET A 33 -4.54 3.00 3.07
C MET A 33 -4.05 2.61 4.47
N ARG A 34 -2.73 2.44 4.66
CA ARG A 34 -2.14 2.14 5.98
C ARG A 34 -2.46 3.24 7.00
N ALA A 35 -2.36 4.52 6.60
CA ALA A 35 -2.69 5.63 7.49
C ALA A 35 -4.17 5.63 7.89
N ALA A 36 -5.08 5.43 6.93
CA ALA A 36 -6.52 5.34 7.21
C ALA A 36 -6.86 4.15 8.12
N THR A 37 -6.30 2.96 7.85
CA THR A 37 -6.50 1.78 8.70
C THR A 37 -5.97 2.01 10.11
N TYR A 38 -4.82 2.69 10.25
CA TYR A 38 -4.26 3.01 11.57
C TYR A 38 -5.14 4.00 12.34
N GLN A 39 -5.66 5.03 11.66
CA GLN A 39 -6.61 5.97 12.28
C GLN A 39 -7.90 5.26 12.73
N ASN A 40 -8.47 4.39 11.89
CA ASN A 40 -9.64 3.59 12.26
C ASN A 40 -9.36 2.69 13.46
N ARG A 41 -8.17 2.07 13.51
CA ARG A 41 -7.76 1.21 14.62
C ARG A 41 -7.73 1.98 15.94
N LEU A 42 -7.16 3.18 15.95
CA LEU A 42 -7.10 4.06 17.13
C LEU A 42 -8.50 4.51 17.58
N ALA A 43 -9.34 4.91 16.62
CA ALA A 43 -10.72 5.29 16.93
C ALA A 43 -11.52 4.12 17.53
N LEU A 44 -11.34 2.91 16.98
CA LEU A 44 -11.96 1.70 17.51
C LEU A 44 -11.41 1.35 18.90
N ASP A 45 -10.10 1.50 19.15
CA ASP A 45 -9.52 1.28 20.49
C ASP A 45 -10.14 2.20 21.53
N TYR A 46 -10.36 3.47 21.18
CA TYR A 46 -11.02 4.43 22.05
C TYR A 46 -12.46 4.00 22.37
N LEU A 47 -13.27 3.72 21.34
CA LEU A 47 -14.67 3.30 21.52
C LEU A 47 -14.77 1.99 22.31
N LEU A 48 -13.91 1.02 22.04
CA LEU A 48 -13.93 -0.26 22.75
C LEU A 48 -13.48 -0.13 24.22
N ALA A 49 -12.63 0.83 24.55
CA ALA A 49 -12.29 1.10 25.95
C ALA A 49 -13.48 1.65 26.75
N GLU A 50 -14.34 2.45 26.11
CA GLU A 50 -15.55 3.02 26.72
C GLU A 50 -16.74 2.04 26.72
N GLU A 51 -16.97 1.37 25.60
CA GLU A 51 -18.22 0.66 25.29
C GLU A 51 -18.04 -0.85 25.04
N GLY A 52 -16.79 -1.32 24.88
CA GLY A 52 -16.47 -2.66 24.39
C GLY A 52 -16.61 -3.79 25.42
N GLY A 53 -17.10 -3.51 26.62
CA GLY A 53 -17.30 -4.49 27.69
C GLY A 53 -18.53 -4.21 28.54
N VAL A 54 -19.03 -5.25 29.22
CA VAL A 54 -20.10 -5.07 30.21
C VAL A 54 -19.48 -4.43 31.45
N CYS A 55 -19.69 -3.12 31.64
CA CYS A 55 -19.26 -2.41 32.84
C CYS A 55 -19.92 -3.07 34.07
N ARG A 56 -19.15 -3.84 34.86
CA ARG A 56 -19.63 -4.39 36.14
C ARG A 56 -19.26 -3.41 37.25
N LYS A 57 -20.27 -2.88 37.94
CA LYS A 57 -20.10 -2.20 39.23
C LYS A 57 -19.43 -3.15 40.22
N ARG A 58 -18.41 -2.67 40.93
CA ARG A 58 -18.15 -3.07 42.31
C ARG A 58 -18.82 -2.07 43.23
#